data_AF-A0A1E1LXI2-F1
#
_entry.id   AF-A0A1E1LXI2-F1
#
_cell.length_a   1.000
_cell.length_b   1.000
_cell.length_c   1.000
_cell.angle_alpha   90.00
_cell.angle_beta   90.00
_cell.angle_gamma   90.00
#
_symmetry.space_group_name_H-M   'P 1'
#
loop_
_entity.id
_entity.type
_entity.pdbx_description
1 polymer ?
#
loop_
_entity_poly.entity_id
_entity_poly.type
_entity_poly.pdbx_seq_one_letter_code
_entity_poly.pdbx_strand_id
1 'polypeptide(L)'
;MATIISSTEVLGARLLREIAAEEGSLEDLLKDLRAASIPNPSRTGIKALDSLGKTHGGKLSITGRTLPLLHHILIHLISPCHLNGTIALLDLTGRFSPSHLLDSSSSSLPSLQKADLQHIHVFRPTKSNLKATLDSIETYMLYGEHRSHGKEWLGIIVNGGVGGDVNLGWRGWLRVEREVVPAFGEGVSVEEVWGERGRREEALNSKGWRAEDGDCEGFMWRY
;
A
#
# COMPACT_ATOMS: atom_id res chain seq x y z
N MET A 1 42.30 -53.31 11.14
CA MET A 1 41.51 -52.98 12.34
C MET A 1 40.28 -52.22 11.87
N ALA A 2 39.09 -52.83 11.97
CA ALA A 2 37.85 -52.22 11.51
C ALA A 2 37.33 -51.25 12.58
N THR A 3 37.13 -49.99 12.21
CA THR A 3 36.54 -48.98 13.09
C THR A 3 35.07 -49.31 13.29
N ILE A 4 34.71 -49.78 14.48
CA ILE A 4 33.32 -50.05 14.85
C ILE A 4 32.68 -48.69 15.13
N ILE A 5 31.98 -48.15 14.15
CA ILE A 5 31.21 -46.91 14.29
C ILE A 5 29.98 -47.24 15.13
N SER A 6 29.80 -46.50 16.23
CA SER A 6 28.68 -46.71 17.15
C SER A 6 27.35 -46.35 16.46
N SER A 7 26.27 -47.07 16.78
CA SER A 7 24.92 -46.75 16.27
C SER A 7 24.50 -45.31 16.61
N THR A 8 25.02 -44.76 17.71
CA THR A 8 24.80 -43.37 18.12
C THR A 8 25.55 -42.36 17.25
N GLU A 9 26.73 -42.69 16.73
CA GLU A 9 27.46 -41.84 15.77
C GLU A 9 26.77 -41.83 14.41
N VAL A 10 26.24 -42.98 13.97
CA VAL A 10 25.46 -43.06 12.72
C VAL A 10 24.17 -42.24 12.82
N LEU A 11 23.48 -42.31 13.97
CA LEU A 11 22.28 -41.52 14.21
C LEU A 11 22.59 -40.02 14.31
N GLY A 12 23.66 -39.64 15.01
CA GLY A 12 24.11 -38.26 15.13
C GLY A 12 24.53 -37.65 13.78
N ALA A 13 25.28 -38.39 12.97
CA ALA A 13 25.69 -37.95 11.63
C ALA A 13 24.52 -37.91 10.62
N ARG A 14 23.42 -38.61 10.89
CA ARG A 14 22.19 -38.53 10.11
C ARG A 14 21.34 -37.33 10.54
N LEU A 15 21.17 -37.10 11.84
CA LEU A 15 20.49 -35.92 12.39
C LEU A 15 21.18 -34.62 11.97
N LEU A 16 22.52 -34.56 12.00
CA LEU A 16 23.27 -33.40 11.50
C LEU A 16 23.14 -33.20 9.99
N ARG A 17 22.92 -34.28 9.22
CA ARG A 17 22.64 -34.19 7.78
C ARG A 17 21.20 -33.82 7.47
N GLU A 18 20.25 -34.25 8.29
CA GLU A 18 18.84 -33.80 8.24
C GLU A 18 18.76 -32.33 8.63
N ILE A 19 19.45 -31.88 9.68
CA ILE A 19 19.55 -30.46 10.05
C ILE A 19 20.27 -29.67 8.96
N ALA A 20 21.38 -30.14 8.40
CA ALA A 20 22.05 -29.46 7.27
C ALA A 20 21.24 -29.51 5.95
N ALA A 21 20.25 -30.41 5.83
CA ALA A 21 19.31 -30.46 4.72
C ALA A 21 18.03 -29.63 4.99
N GLU A 22 17.71 -29.38 6.27
CA GLU A 22 16.63 -28.53 6.76
C GLU A 22 17.11 -27.12 7.14
N GLU A 23 18.40 -26.84 7.03
CA GLU A 23 18.98 -25.50 7.09
C GLU A 23 18.58 -24.75 5.82
N GLY A 24 17.36 -24.22 5.83
CA GLY A 24 17.01 -23.08 4.99
C GLY A 24 18.12 -22.03 5.09
N SER A 25 18.41 -21.36 3.97
CA SER A 25 19.49 -20.39 3.86
C SER A 25 19.41 -19.40 5.04
N LEU A 26 20.54 -18.83 5.48
CA LEU A 26 20.48 -17.70 6.42
C LEU A 26 19.53 -16.61 5.91
N GLU A 27 19.41 -16.45 4.60
CA GLU A 27 18.43 -15.63 3.90
C GLU A 27 16.98 -16.10 4.07
N ASP A 28 16.71 -17.40 4.08
CA ASP A 28 15.37 -17.97 4.34
C ASP A 28 15.02 -17.79 5.82
N LEU A 29 15.96 -18.07 6.72
CA LEU A 29 15.79 -17.78 8.14
C LEU A 29 15.58 -16.28 8.39
N LEU A 30 16.36 -15.39 7.76
CA LEU A 30 16.18 -13.93 7.87
C LEU A 30 14.90 -13.44 7.19
N LYS A 31 14.43 -14.11 6.14
CA LYS A 31 13.16 -13.83 5.46
C LYS A 31 11.99 -14.29 6.34
N ASP A 32 12.10 -15.44 6.97
CA ASP A 32 11.14 -15.98 7.91
C ASP A 32 11.16 -15.18 9.22
N LEU A 33 12.32 -14.69 9.66
CA LEU A 33 12.46 -13.82 10.83
C LEU A 33 12.03 -12.39 10.53
N ARG A 34 12.16 -11.87 9.29
CA ARG A 34 11.48 -10.63 8.85
C ARG A 34 9.98 -10.82 8.68
N ALA A 35 9.54 -12.01 8.30
CA ALA A 35 8.12 -12.36 8.20
C ALA A 35 7.49 -12.66 9.57
N ALA A 36 8.29 -13.09 10.56
CA ALA A 36 7.85 -13.42 11.92
C ALA A 36 8.09 -12.27 12.91
N SER A 37 9.10 -11.43 12.68
CA SER A 37 9.35 -10.19 13.42
C SER A 37 8.55 -9.07 12.77
N ILE A 38 7.26 -9.09 13.09
CA ILE A 38 6.24 -8.08 12.79
C ILE A 38 6.05 -7.83 11.28
N PRO A 39 5.27 -8.66 10.57
CA PRO A 39 4.49 -8.11 9.48
C PRO A 39 3.41 -7.28 10.15
N ASN A 40 3.55 -5.94 10.10
CA ASN A 40 2.37 -5.10 10.27
C ASN A 40 1.33 -5.67 9.30
N PRO A 41 0.10 -5.99 9.74
CA PRO A 41 -0.91 -6.30 8.76
C PRO A 41 -0.97 -5.09 7.82
N SER A 42 -0.92 -5.34 6.51
CA SER A 42 -1.18 -4.34 5.46
C SER A 42 -2.64 -3.90 5.57
N ARG A 43 -2.98 -3.27 6.68
CA ARG A 43 -4.34 -3.00 7.11
C ARG A 43 -4.60 -1.58 6.72
N THR A 44 -5.30 -1.46 5.60
CA THR A 44 -5.82 -0.18 5.13
C THR A 44 -6.95 0.31 6.04
N GLY A 45 -7.53 -0.57 6.86
CA GLY A 45 -8.75 -0.30 7.63
C GLY A 45 -10.01 -0.48 6.78
N ILE A 46 -9.84 -0.80 5.50
CA ILE A 46 -10.91 -1.05 4.53
C ILE A 46 -11.06 -2.56 4.39
N LYS A 47 -12.11 -3.12 5.00
CA LYS A 47 -12.32 -4.59 5.08
C LYS A 47 -12.16 -5.32 3.74
N ALA A 48 -12.66 -4.72 2.66
CA ALA A 48 -12.57 -5.31 1.32
C ALA A 48 -11.11 -5.38 0.83
N LEU A 49 -10.35 -4.29 0.94
CA LEU A 49 -8.93 -4.26 0.58
C LEU A 49 -8.09 -5.14 1.49
N ASP A 50 -8.40 -5.21 2.78
CA ASP A 50 -7.69 -6.05 3.72
C ASP A 50 -7.93 -7.55 3.43
N SER A 51 -9.13 -7.90 2.95
CA SER A 51 -9.47 -9.26 2.52
C SER A 51 -8.73 -9.64 1.24
N LEU A 52 -8.72 -8.75 0.24
CA LEU A 52 -7.94 -8.92 -0.99
C LEU A 52 -6.43 -8.96 -0.72
N GLY A 53 -5.93 -8.13 0.20
CA GLY A 53 -4.53 -8.15 0.60
C GLY A 53 -4.13 -9.52 1.16
N LYS A 54 -5.00 -10.16 1.96
CA LYS A 54 -4.74 -11.51 2.49
C LYS A 54 -4.66 -12.59 1.42
N THR A 55 -5.47 -12.52 0.36
CA THR A 55 -5.38 -13.49 -0.75
C THR A 55 -4.08 -13.34 -1.55
N HIS A 56 -3.49 -12.15 -1.54
CA HIS A 56 -2.23 -11.82 -2.22
C HIS A 56 -1.00 -11.73 -1.28
N GLY A 57 -1.01 -12.51 -0.19
CA GLY A 57 0.15 -12.64 0.70
C GLY A 57 0.43 -11.44 1.61
N GLY A 58 -0.60 -10.62 1.87
CA GLY A 58 -0.53 -9.49 2.80
C GLY A 58 0.14 -8.24 2.23
N LYS A 59 0.18 -8.08 0.90
CA LYS A 59 0.71 -6.87 0.25
C LYS A 59 -0.26 -6.36 -0.81
N LEU A 60 -0.54 -5.05 -0.76
CA LEU A 60 -1.45 -4.41 -1.71
C LEU A 60 -0.65 -3.80 -2.86
N SER A 61 -0.84 -4.30 -4.09
CA SER A 61 -0.15 -3.81 -5.28
C SER A 61 -1.15 -3.25 -6.29
N ILE A 62 -1.13 -1.93 -6.44
CA ILE A 62 -2.17 -1.14 -7.09
C ILE A 62 -1.65 -0.60 -8.43
N THR A 63 -2.45 -0.70 -9.49
CA THR A 63 -2.16 -0.17 -10.83
C THR A 63 -3.32 0.68 -11.37
N GLY A 64 -3.14 1.34 -12.52
CA GLY A 64 -4.15 2.19 -13.16
C GLY A 64 -4.19 3.62 -12.59
N ARG A 65 -5.40 4.12 -12.29
CA ARG A 65 -5.62 5.47 -11.72
C ARG A 65 -5.47 5.44 -10.20
N THR A 66 -4.23 5.37 -9.73
CA THR A 66 -3.92 4.99 -8.34
C THR A 66 -4.15 6.05 -7.26
N LEU A 67 -4.01 7.34 -7.58
CA LEU A 67 -4.07 8.45 -6.59
C LEU A 67 -5.40 8.53 -5.80
N PRO A 68 -6.59 8.37 -6.41
CA PRO A 68 -7.86 8.30 -5.67
C PRO A 68 -7.88 7.22 -4.60
N LEU A 69 -7.37 6.02 -4.92
CA LEU A 69 -7.31 4.93 -3.94
C LEU A 69 -6.25 5.21 -2.87
N LEU A 70 -5.11 5.79 -3.23
CA LEU A 70 -4.10 6.24 -2.27
C LEU A 70 -4.71 7.20 -1.24
N HIS A 71 -5.42 8.22 -1.71
CA HIS A 71 -6.03 9.19 -0.80
C HIS A 71 -7.10 8.54 0.08
N HIS A 72 -7.93 7.66 -0.48
CA HIS A 72 -8.95 6.92 0.25
C HIS A 72 -8.35 6.03 1.36
N ILE A 73 -7.23 5.36 1.06
CA ILE A 73 -6.45 4.58 2.03
C ILE A 73 -5.88 5.50 3.12
N LEU A 74 -5.22 6.61 2.74
CA LEU A 74 -4.62 7.54 3.70
C LEU A 74 -5.64 8.13 4.67
N ILE A 75 -6.86 8.46 4.22
CA ILE A 75 -7.93 8.93 5.10
C ILE A 75 -8.27 7.87 6.16
N HIS A 76 -8.39 6.59 5.78
CA HIS A 76 -8.66 5.50 6.73
C HIS A 76 -7.51 5.23 7.70
N LEU A 77 -6.26 5.31 7.23
CA LEU A 77 -5.09 5.06 8.07
C LEU A 77 -4.92 6.15 9.14
N ILE A 78 -5.18 7.40 8.79
CA ILE A 78 -4.83 8.57 9.61
C ILE A 78 -6.00 9.11 10.43
N SER A 79 -7.24 8.99 9.93
CA SER A 79 -8.41 9.57 10.58
C SER A 79 -8.57 9.07 12.02
N PRO A 80 -8.87 9.96 12.99
CA PRO A 80 -9.17 9.59 14.37
C PRO A 80 -10.37 8.65 14.52
N CYS A 81 -11.29 8.65 13.54
CA CYS A 81 -12.47 7.78 13.53
C CYS A 81 -12.19 6.38 12.98
N HIS A 82 -10.96 6.11 12.52
CA HIS A 82 -10.56 4.86 11.91
C HIS A 82 -9.35 4.28 12.63
N LEU A 83 -8.21 4.10 11.96
CA LEU A 83 -7.03 3.50 12.59
C LEU A 83 -6.22 4.49 13.43
N ASN A 84 -6.36 5.80 13.19
CA ASN A 84 -5.69 6.85 13.95
C ASN A 84 -4.15 6.66 14.06
N GLY A 85 -3.53 6.08 13.05
CA GLY A 85 -2.10 5.75 13.06
C GLY A 85 -1.20 6.77 12.38
N THR A 86 0.03 6.38 12.13
CA THR A 86 1.05 7.14 11.39
C THR A 86 1.67 6.27 10.30
N ILE A 87 2.04 6.89 9.17
CA ILE A 87 2.59 6.19 8.01
C ILE A 87 3.78 6.93 7.41
N ALA A 88 4.63 6.17 6.71
CA ALA A 88 5.61 6.73 5.79
C ALA A 88 5.11 6.56 4.35
N LEU A 89 5.12 7.65 3.58
CA LEU A 89 4.77 7.67 2.16
C LEU A 89 6.01 8.02 1.33
N LEU A 90 6.51 7.05 0.58
CA LEU A 90 7.57 7.25 -0.39
C LEU A 90 6.96 7.67 -1.73
N ASP A 91 6.99 8.96 -2.06
CA ASP A 91 6.47 9.50 -3.31
C ASP A 91 7.57 9.67 -4.35
N LEU A 92 7.80 8.63 -5.14
CA LEU A 92 8.76 8.62 -6.25
C LEU A 92 8.23 9.33 -7.50
N THR A 93 6.92 9.58 -7.56
CA THR A 93 6.30 10.28 -8.70
C THR A 93 6.32 11.79 -8.55
N GLY A 94 6.43 12.31 -7.31
CA GLY A 94 6.27 13.72 -7.00
C GLY A 94 4.83 14.25 -7.20
N ARG A 95 3.85 13.38 -7.47
CA ARG A 95 2.47 13.78 -7.80
C ARG A 95 1.52 13.76 -6.62
N PHE A 96 1.93 13.23 -5.47
CA PHE A 96 1.09 13.23 -4.29
C PHE A 96 1.04 14.65 -3.69
N SER A 97 -0.17 15.16 -3.46
CA SER A 97 -0.41 16.42 -2.75
C SER A 97 -1.33 16.18 -1.54
N PRO A 98 -0.92 16.54 -0.32
CA PRO A 98 -1.76 16.43 0.88
C PRO A 98 -3.04 17.27 0.82
N SER A 99 -3.11 18.28 -0.06
CA SER A 99 -4.29 19.15 -0.20
C SER A 99 -5.57 18.37 -0.52
N HIS A 100 -5.45 17.27 -1.26
CA HIS A 100 -6.59 16.42 -1.63
C HIS A 100 -7.17 15.63 -0.44
N LEU A 101 -6.48 15.58 0.70
CA LEU A 101 -6.97 14.90 1.90
C LEU A 101 -7.80 15.82 2.80
N LEU A 102 -7.72 17.13 2.59
CA LEU A 102 -8.45 18.15 3.35
C LEU A 102 -9.81 18.47 2.73
N ASP A 103 -10.04 18.06 1.49
CA ASP A 103 -11.27 18.35 0.76
C ASP A 103 -12.29 17.22 0.97
N SER A 104 -13.43 17.54 1.58
CA SER A 104 -14.56 16.61 1.76
C SER A 104 -15.46 16.52 0.52
N SER A 105 -15.33 17.43 -0.45
CA SER A 105 -16.31 17.56 -1.54
C SER A 105 -16.26 16.41 -2.55
N SER A 106 -15.13 15.71 -2.65
CA SER A 106 -14.96 14.62 -3.61
C SER A 106 -15.23 13.24 -3.00
N SER A 107 -15.05 13.08 -1.69
CA SER A 107 -15.11 11.77 -1.02
C SER A 107 -16.31 11.61 -0.10
N SER A 108 -16.85 10.39 0.01
CA SER A 108 -17.88 10.07 1.01
C SER A 108 -17.33 9.90 2.42
N LEU A 109 -16.01 10.05 2.62
CA LEU A 109 -15.34 9.98 3.91
C LEU A 109 -15.18 11.39 4.52
N PRO A 110 -15.09 11.49 5.85
CA PRO A 110 -14.73 12.75 6.49
C PRO A 110 -13.34 13.21 6.05
N SER A 111 -13.21 14.48 5.65
CA SER A 111 -11.89 15.07 5.36
C SER A 111 -11.00 15.09 6.60
N LEU A 112 -9.71 14.90 6.38
CA LEU A 112 -8.71 15.09 7.42
C LEU A 112 -8.60 16.56 7.79
N GLN A 113 -8.26 16.84 9.04
CA GLN A 113 -7.86 18.16 9.49
C GLN A 113 -6.38 18.40 9.19
N LYS A 114 -5.96 19.66 9.16
CA LYS A 114 -4.54 20.01 8.98
C LYS A 114 -3.64 19.37 10.04
N ALA A 115 -4.15 19.22 11.26
CA ALA A 115 -3.44 18.53 12.34
C ALA A 115 -3.20 17.05 12.03
N ASP A 116 -4.12 16.38 11.33
CA ASP A 116 -3.99 14.95 11.01
C ASP A 116 -2.86 14.70 9.99
N LEU A 117 -2.63 15.66 9.07
CA LEU A 117 -1.59 15.55 8.05
C LEU A 117 -0.17 15.44 8.62
N GLN A 118 0.06 15.85 9.88
CA GLN A 118 1.37 15.72 10.53
C GLN A 118 1.77 14.26 10.80
N HIS A 119 0.87 13.31 10.56
CA HIS A 119 1.07 11.86 10.73
C HIS A 119 1.32 11.14 9.40
N ILE A 120 1.41 11.88 8.30
CA ILE A 120 1.80 11.40 6.98
C ILE A 120 3.22 11.90 6.69
N HIS A 121 4.21 11.01 6.85
CA HIS A 121 5.62 11.35 6.62
C HIS A 121 5.99 11.11 5.17
N VAL A 122 6.02 12.17 4.37
CA VAL A 122 6.26 12.09 2.92
C VAL A 122 7.75 12.20 2.60
N PHE A 123 8.30 11.15 1.99
CA PHE A 123 9.67 11.10 1.50
C PHE A 123 9.66 11.19 -0.03
N ARG A 124 10.39 12.14 -0.59
CA ARG A 124 10.57 12.31 -2.05
C ARG A 124 12.05 12.18 -2.43
N PRO A 125 12.62 10.97 -2.36
CA PRO A 125 14.01 10.77 -2.71
C PRO A 125 14.25 10.93 -4.21
N THR A 126 15.48 11.32 -4.52
CA THR A 126 16.08 11.22 -5.86
C THR A 126 16.73 9.85 -6.05
N LYS A 127 17.16 9.55 -7.27
CA LYS A 127 17.88 8.28 -7.55
C LYS A 127 19.15 8.11 -6.73
N SER A 128 19.86 9.20 -6.41
CA SER A 128 21.14 9.15 -5.71
C SER A 128 21.01 8.92 -4.20
N ASN A 129 19.90 9.35 -3.59
CA ASN A 129 19.68 9.20 -2.14
C ASN A 129 18.60 8.17 -1.78
N LEU A 130 17.94 7.52 -2.75
CA LEU A 130 16.89 6.54 -2.52
C LEU A 130 17.26 5.46 -1.49
N LYS A 131 18.44 4.85 -1.63
CA LYS A 131 18.90 3.80 -0.70
C LYS A 131 19.04 4.35 0.72
N ALA A 132 19.77 5.45 0.87
CA ALA A 132 19.96 6.08 2.18
C ALA A 132 18.63 6.51 2.81
N THR A 133 17.67 7.01 2.01
CA THR A 133 16.33 7.32 2.49
C THR A 133 15.61 6.07 2.98
N LEU A 134 15.57 4.98 2.19
CA LEU A 134 14.93 3.73 2.58
C LEU A 134 15.52 3.17 3.89
N ASP A 135 16.85 3.15 4.00
CA ASP A 135 17.56 2.66 5.19
C ASP A 135 17.28 3.53 6.44
N SER A 136 16.84 4.79 6.26
CA SER A 136 16.57 5.74 7.35
C SER A 136 15.10 5.83 7.79
N ILE A 137 14.14 5.37 6.97
CA ILE A 137 12.71 5.58 7.23
C ILE A 137 12.30 4.98 8.57
N GLU A 138 12.64 3.72 8.81
CA GLU A 138 12.27 3.02 10.05
C GLU A 138 12.88 3.71 11.28
N THR A 139 14.17 4.04 11.23
CA THR A 139 14.84 4.77 12.32
C THR A 139 14.19 6.12 12.58
N TYR A 140 13.83 6.87 11.54
CA TYR A 140 13.12 8.13 11.68
C TYR A 140 11.71 7.95 12.26
N MET A 141 10.95 6.94 11.81
CA MET A 141 9.59 6.69 12.27
C MET A 141 9.53 6.20 13.72
N LEU A 142 10.53 5.43 14.17
CA LEU A 142 10.58 4.87 15.52
C LEU A 142 11.26 5.80 16.52
N TYR A 143 12.33 6.48 16.11
CA TYR A 143 13.23 7.21 17.01
C TYR A 143 13.45 8.67 16.61
N GLY A 144 12.92 9.11 15.47
CA GLY A 144 13.06 10.49 15.00
C GLY A 144 12.13 11.46 15.74
N GLU A 145 12.47 12.73 15.69
CA GLU A 145 11.68 13.79 16.32
C GLU A 145 10.48 14.16 15.45
N HIS A 146 9.28 13.71 15.83
CA HIS A 146 8.05 14.02 15.10
C HIS A 146 6.80 13.90 15.98
N ARG A 147 5.68 14.50 15.54
CA ARG A 147 4.44 14.55 16.34
C ARG A 147 3.65 13.24 16.40
N SER A 148 4.17 12.15 15.84
CA SER A 148 3.49 10.85 15.79
C SER A 148 3.82 9.88 16.93
N HIS A 149 4.61 10.26 17.94
CA HIS A 149 5.08 9.34 19.00
C HIS A 149 3.97 8.56 19.75
N GLY A 150 2.75 9.10 19.84
CA GLY A 150 1.62 8.43 20.49
C GLY A 150 0.77 7.56 19.56
N LYS A 151 1.18 7.35 18.31
CA LYS A 151 0.40 6.64 17.29
C LYS A 151 1.06 5.33 16.86
N GLU A 152 0.24 4.36 16.51
CA GLU A 152 0.70 3.11 15.89
C GLU A 152 1.33 3.41 14.52
N TRP A 153 2.50 2.85 14.27
CA TRP A 153 3.11 2.87 12.94
C TRP A 153 2.51 1.77 12.07
N LEU A 154 1.75 2.17 11.05
CA LEU A 154 0.96 1.26 10.21
C LEU A 154 1.70 0.76 8.96
N GLY A 155 2.96 1.17 8.75
CA GLY A 155 3.78 0.71 7.63
C GLY A 155 4.22 1.80 6.64
N ILE A 156 4.60 1.34 5.45
CA ILE A 156 5.19 2.13 4.36
C ILE A 156 4.35 1.98 3.09
N ILE A 157 3.99 3.11 2.49
CA ILE A 157 3.34 3.18 1.18
C ILE A 157 4.35 3.69 0.14
N VAL A 158 4.46 3.01 -1.00
CA VAL A 158 5.36 3.39 -2.10
C VAL A 158 4.55 3.82 -3.31
N ASN A 159 4.56 5.12 -3.63
CA ASN A 159 3.93 5.67 -4.82
C ASN A 159 4.95 5.83 -5.96
N GLY A 160 4.74 5.14 -7.07
CA GLY A 160 5.60 5.16 -8.25
C GLY A 160 6.68 4.07 -8.30
N GLY A 161 6.58 3.04 -7.45
CA GLY A 161 7.60 2.00 -7.34
C GLY A 161 7.04 0.69 -6.77
N VAL A 162 7.95 -0.22 -6.41
CA VAL A 162 7.64 -1.52 -5.80
C VAL A 162 8.29 -1.57 -4.42
N GLY A 163 7.63 -2.20 -3.45
CA GLY A 163 8.09 -2.31 -2.07
C GLY A 163 7.06 -1.76 -1.06
N GLY A 164 7.40 -1.81 0.22
CA GLY A 164 6.47 -1.44 1.29
C GLY A 164 5.28 -2.40 1.42
N ASP A 165 4.33 -2.00 2.28
CA ASP A 165 3.10 -2.74 2.57
C ASP A 165 2.03 -2.48 1.50
N VAL A 166 2.02 -1.26 0.96
CA VAL A 166 1.19 -0.84 -0.18
C VAL A 166 2.09 -0.23 -1.24
N ASN A 167 2.00 -0.69 -2.48
CA ASN A 167 2.70 -0.10 -3.61
C ASN A 167 1.73 0.31 -4.72
N LEU A 168 2.02 1.45 -5.35
CA LEU A 168 1.25 1.99 -6.46
C LEU A 168 2.20 2.15 -7.64
N GLY A 169 2.01 1.35 -8.69
CA GLY A 169 2.98 1.25 -9.77
C GLY A 169 2.39 0.75 -11.08
N TRP A 170 3.25 0.63 -12.08
CA TRP A 170 2.89 0.13 -13.42
C TRP A 170 2.66 -1.40 -13.43
N ARG A 171 3.13 -2.11 -12.41
CA ARG A 171 2.89 -3.54 -12.19
C ARG A 171 2.19 -3.71 -10.85
N GLY A 172 0.94 -4.12 -10.88
CA GLY A 172 0.14 -4.46 -9.72
C GLY A 172 -1.07 -5.27 -10.13
N TRP A 173 -1.61 -6.04 -9.18
CA TRP A 173 -2.74 -6.95 -9.41
C TRP A 173 -4.09 -6.26 -9.22
N LEU A 174 -4.16 -5.20 -8.38
CA LEU A 174 -5.38 -4.43 -8.16
C LEU A 174 -5.44 -3.23 -9.10
N ARG A 175 -6.30 -3.30 -10.13
CA ARG A 175 -6.44 -2.24 -11.14
C ARG A 175 -7.52 -1.24 -10.75
N VAL A 176 -7.13 0.04 -10.62
CA VAL A 176 -8.04 1.14 -10.30
C VAL A 176 -8.49 1.87 -11.56
N GLU A 177 -9.79 2.01 -11.71
CA GLU A 177 -10.44 2.75 -12.79
C GLU A 177 -11.57 3.64 -12.26
N ARG A 178 -11.90 4.68 -13.02
CA ARG A 178 -13.12 5.46 -12.77
C ARG A 178 -14.27 4.71 -13.42
N GLU A 179 -15.43 4.68 -12.76
CA GLU A 179 -16.64 4.12 -13.37
C GLU A 179 -16.91 4.82 -14.70
N VAL A 180 -17.16 4.03 -15.76
CA VAL A 180 -17.27 4.53 -17.13
C VAL A 180 -18.49 5.44 -17.26
N VAL A 181 -18.27 6.67 -17.71
CA VAL A 181 -19.35 7.54 -18.20
C VAL A 181 -19.51 7.27 -19.70
N PRO A 182 -20.75 7.15 -20.22
CA PRO A 182 -20.98 6.94 -21.64
C PRO A 182 -20.20 7.98 -22.47
N ALA A 183 -19.51 7.50 -23.50
CA ALA A 183 -18.79 8.36 -24.42
C ALA A 183 -19.74 9.36 -25.11
N PHE A 184 -19.19 10.41 -25.72
CA PHE A 184 -19.96 11.26 -26.61
C PHE A 184 -20.45 10.43 -27.80
N GLY A 185 -21.71 10.62 -28.20
CA GLY A 185 -22.26 9.95 -29.39
C GLY A 185 -21.57 10.46 -30.66
N GLU A 186 -21.58 9.65 -31.73
CA GLU A 186 -21.13 10.11 -33.05
C GLU A 186 -21.98 11.29 -33.53
N GLY A 187 -21.33 12.35 -34.03
CA GLY A 187 -22.01 13.52 -34.60
C GLY A 187 -22.35 14.66 -33.61
N VAL A 188 -21.93 14.57 -32.34
CA VAL A 188 -22.10 15.65 -31.35
C VAL A 188 -21.16 16.82 -31.64
N SER A 189 -21.71 18.04 -31.65
CA SER A 189 -20.93 19.28 -31.82
C SER A 189 -20.22 19.73 -30.53
N VAL A 190 -19.17 20.52 -30.67
CA VAL A 190 -18.41 21.05 -29.52
C VAL A 190 -19.28 21.98 -28.67
N GLU A 191 -20.15 22.76 -29.30
CA GLU A 191 -21.10 23.66 -28.65
C GLU A 191 -22.14 22.90 -27.82
N GLU A 192 -22.66 21.77 -28.33
CA GLU A 192 -23.54 20.89 -27.58
C GLU A 192 -22.84 20.26 -26.37
N VAL A 193 -21.60 19.79 -26.53
CA VAL A 193 -20.79 19.30 -25.39
C VAL A 193 -20.55 20.38 -24.35
N TRP A 194 -20.26 21.61 -24.79
CA TRP A 194 -19.98 22.73 -23.90
C TRP A 194 -21.22 23.13 -23.10
N GLY A 195 -22.40 23.13 -23.74
CA GLY A 195 -23.69 23.36 -23.07
C GLY A 195 -24.02 22.29 -22.03
N GLU A 196 -23.59 21.03 -22.25
CA GLU A 196 -23.80 19.93 -21.31
C GLU A 196 -22.70 19.80 -20.23
N ARG A 197 -21.64 20.62 -20.28
CA ARG A 197 -20.46 20.49 -19.43
C ARG A 197 -20.81 20.37 -17.95
N GLY A 198 -21.64 21.26 -17.42
CA GLY A 198 -22.01 21.25 -16.00
C GLY A 198 -22.72 19.96 -15.59
N ARG A 199 -23.69 19.50 -16.38
CA ARG A 199 -24.44 18.25 -16.15
C ARG A 199 -23.53 17.02 -16.24
N ARG A 200 -22.60 17.01 -17.18
CA ARG A 200 -21.65 15.90 -17.35
C ARG A 200 -20.58 15.90 -16.27
N GLU A 201 -20.12 17.05 -15.84
CA GLU A 201 -19.20 17.21 -14.71
C GLU A 201 -19.84 16.75 -13.41
N GLU A 202 -21.12 17.09 -13.18
CA GLU A 202 -21.91 16.58 -12.06
C GLU A 202 -22.14 15.06 -12.15
N ALA A 203 -22.47 14.53 -13.35
CA ALA A 203 -22.59 13.09 -13.57
C ALA A 203 -21.25 12.37 -13.35
N LEU A 204 -20.13 12.94 -13.80
CA LEU A 204 -18.79 12.41 -13.56
C LEU A 204 -18.46 12.42 -12.07
N ASN A 205 -18.76 13.50 -11.36
CA ASN A 205 -18.54 13.64 -9.92
C ASN A 205 -19.45 12.71 -9.10
N SER A 206 -20.63 12.35 -9.62
CA SER A 206 -21.52 11.37 -9.00
C SER A 206 -21.05 9.91 -9.15
N LYS A 207 -20.13 9.65 -10.09
CA LYS A 207 -19.67 8.30 -10.44
C LYS A 207 -18.48 7.87 -9.58
N GLY A 208 -18.51 6.61 -9.15
CA GLY A 208 -17.53 6.08 -8.22
C GLY A 208 -16.20 5.70 -8.87
N TRP A 209 -15.29 5.25 -8.01
CA TRP A 209 -14.07 4.56 -8.35
C TRP A 209 -14.26 3.06 -8.14
N ARG A 210 -13.55 2.27 -8.94
CA ARG A 210 -13.58 0.82 -8.88
C ARG A 210 -12.15 0.28 -8.90
N ALA A 211 -11.88 -0.70 -8.06
CA ALA A 211 -10.63 -1.43 -7.98
C ALA A 211 -10.93 -2.91 -8.19
N GLU A 212 -10.43 -3.47 -9.28
CA GLU A 212 -10.68 -4.86 -9.66
C GLU A 212 -9.39 -5.66 -9.60
N ASP A 213 -9.48 -6.82 -8.98
CA ASP A 213 -8.50 -7.90 -9.14
C ASP A 213 -9.01 -8.77 -10.30
N GLY A 214 -8.13 -9.12 -11.25
CA GLY A 214 -8.53 -9.72 -12.52
C GLY A 214 -9.40 -10.98 -12.41
N ASP A 215 -9.28 -11.69 -11.30
CA ASP A 215 -9.95 -12.98 -11.04
C ASP A 215 -11.02 -12.91 -9.91
N CYS A 216 -11.29 -11.74 -9.31
CA CYS A 216 -12.16 -11.59 -8.13
C CYS A 216 -13.13 -10.40 -8.22
N GLU A 217 -14.19 -10.42 -7.39
CA GLU A 217 -15.13 -9.29 -7.29
C GLU A 217 -14.41 -7.99 -6.88
N GLY A 218 -14.63 -6.94 -7.68
CA GLY A 218 -14.01 -5.63 -7.46
C GLY A 218 -14.57 -4.86 -6.25
N PHE A 219 -13.73 -4.01 -5.68
CA PHE A 219 -14.07 -3.04 -4.64
C PHE A 219 -14.51 -1.71 -5.27
N MET A 220 -15.67 -1.19 -4.88
CA MET A 220 -16.19 0.11 -5.33
C MET A 220 -16.21 1.11 -4.18
N TRP A 221 -15.82 2.36 -4.45
CA TRP A 221 -15.90 3.47 -3.49
C TRP A 221 -16.17 4.80 -4.20
N ARG A 222 -16.40 5.86 -3.43
CA ARG A 222 -16.50 7.24 -3.93
C ARG A 222 -15.39 8.09 -3.31
N TYR A 223 -14.68 8.85 -4.14
CA TYR A 223 -13.51 9.66 -3.76
C TYR A 223 -13.37 10.88 -4.65
#